data_AF-A0A4Y5T3Y6-F1
#
_entry.id   AF-A0A4Y5T3Y6-F1
#
_cell.length_a   1.000
_cell.length_b   1.000
_cell.length_c   1.000
_cell.angle_alpha   90.00
_cell.angle_beta   90.00
_cell.angle_gamma   90.00
#
_symmetry.space_group_name_H-M   'P 1'
#
loop_
_entity.id
_entity.type
_entity.pdbx_description
1 polymer ?
#
loop_
_entity_poly.entity_id
_entity_poly.type
_entity_poly.pdbx_seq_one_letter_code
_entity_poly.pdbx_strand_id
1 'polypeptide(L)'
;MKFKRIESITEAIDVGVVYLIYDYWDDYGYCTRFNAYYKRNSKDKLEKIGLLKIGCESLSSKVEESESKNGYSSYSVENLISTELFNNLSNSFFSLGQDINYYKKVNDIFGDKNTEYYEALNDLGYDYERFNELYNNHEPSLINSLMRSLYTANVQQFNRISKGEAELTKYSFNFKYRNEKINIEVIPNSLPPSNIHILIGRNGVGKTWILHNMLLKLLKNGNECELEFEKSQKYDTSDEFSIDAPKNSFAGVVGVSFSVFDDALSLEIKDSEKITDKKIDDFNKIYKYIGLISKNEKDGKSKTKSVDDLAEEFISFLENIKKNKNKIETYIETCKYLDNDSMFRDNQFIKILEKYFNEKEIILFDNKRGNEYSSIVDNTLVKKFFLRLSSGHMIIILSLTALVDSVHEKTIVLIDEPETHLHPPLLSNYIRTLSFLLLKKNAIAIIATHSPIVIQEVPKSCVNRITRDGDDIHFEDVILETFATNTDSLTREIFGLEVIKTGFYQLLQKELESNFDETFQKFEGKVGSLGQILIQSLLSQKRSNNEEN
;
A
#
# COMPACT_ATOMS: atom_id res chain seq x y z
N MET A 1 25.99 17.04 -5.54
CA MET A 1 26.80 16.38 -4.47
C MET A 1 28.32 16.52 -4.73
N LYS A 2 29.20 16.41 -3.71
CA LYS A 2 30.67 16.42 -3.86
C LYS A 2 31.29 15.11 -3.35
N PHE A 3 32.20 14.53 -4.11
CA PHE A 3 32.88 13.27 -3.81
C PHE A 3 34.40 13.43 -3.87
N LYS A 4 35.12 12.61 -3.10
CA LYS A 4 36.59 12.53 -3.14
C LYS A 4 37.07 11.12 -2.81
N ARG A 5 37.96 10.57 -3.63
CA ARG A 5 38.67 9.34 -3.31
C ARG A 5 39.84 9.66 -2.37
N ILE A 6 39.99 8.91 -1.28
CA ILE A 6 41.08 9.06 -0.31
C ILE A 6 41.66 7.69 0.05
N GLU A 7 42.91 7.67 0.53
CA GLU A 7 43.57 6.43 0.94
C GLU A 7 43.32 6.12 2.42
N SER A 8 43.31 7.16 3.26
CA SER A 8 43.07 7.03 4.70
C SER A 8 41.95 7.94 5.18
N ILE A 9 41.21 7.48 6.20
CA ILE A 9 40.12 8.24 6.84
C ILE A 9 40.60 9.58 7.43
N THR A 10 41.91 9.71 7.71
CA THR A 10 42.54 10.94 8.22
C THR A 10 42.56 12.08 7.21
N GLU A 11 42.43 11.78 5.91
CA GLU A 11 42.40 12.78 4.83
C GLU A 11 41.03 13.42 4.65
N ALA A 12 40.00 12.93 5.37
CA ALA A 12 38.64 13.42 5.29
C ALA A 12 38.45 14.75 6.05
N ILE A 13 38.95 15.85 5.47
CA ILE A 13 39.01 17.18 6.09
C ILE A 13 37.78 18.03 5.75
N ASP A 14 37.43 18.09 4.46
CA ASP A 14 36.35 18.90 3.91
C ASP A 14 34.96 18.48 4.40
N VAL A 15 34.12 19.46 4.69
CA VAL A 15 32.74 19.30 5.14
C VAL A 15 31.79 19.25 3.95
N GLY A 16 30.73 18.44 4.04
CA GLY A 16 29.75 18.26 2.96
C GLY A 16 30.26 17.43 1.80
N VAL A 17 31.30 16.62 2.03
CA VAL A 17 31.93 15.75 1.02
C VAL A 17 31.70 14.29 1.37
N VAL A 18 31.41 13.49 0.35
CA VAL A 18 31.37 12.03 0.42
C VAL A 18 32.76 11.49 0.10
N TYR A 19 33.33 10.73 1.02
CA TYR A 19 34.64 10.12 0.85
C TYR A 19 34.52 8.66 0.45
N LEU A 20 35.26 8.28 -0.57
CA LEU A 20 35.37 6.91 -1.05
C LEU A 20 36.74 6.37 -0.68
N ILE A 21 36.79 5.46 0.29
CA ILE A 21 38.03 4.79 0.70
C ILE A 21 38.12 3.48 -0.08
N TYR A 22 39.11 3.39 -0.95
CA TYR A 22 39.31 2.22 -1.79
C TYR A 22 39.79 1.01 -0.97
N ASP A 23 39.25 -0.16 -1.28
CA ASP A 23 39.72 -1.44 -0.75
C ASP A 23 40.14 -2.33 -1.92
N TYR A 24 41.45 -2.58 -2.06
CA TYR A 24 42.10 -3.45 -3.07
C TYR A 24 41.75 -4.94 -2.94
N TRP A 25 40.55 -5.27 -2.48
CA TRP A 25 40.05 -6.63 -2.40
C TRP A 25 39.64 -7.11 -3.80
N ASP A 26 40.17 -8.26 -4.21
CA ASP A 26 39.83 -8.88 -5.48
C ASP A 26 38.54 -9.73 -5.39
N ASP A 27 37.64 -9.44 -6.31
CA ASP A 27 36.42 -10.17 -6.58
C ASP A 27 36.45 -10.78 -7.99
N TYR A 28 37.11 -11.93 -8.12
CA TYR A 28 37.22 -12.71 -9.35
C TYR A 28 37.83 -11.94 -10.53
N GLY A 29 39.02 -11.40 -10.31
CA GLY A 29 39.80 -10.65 -11.32
C GLY A 29 39.48 -9.16 -11.36
N TYR A 30 38.75 -8.63 -10.38
CA TYR A 30 38.30 -7.23 -10.37
C TYR A 30 38.34 -6.62 -8.97
N CYS A 31 38.98 -5.46 -8.83
CA CYS A 31 39.07 -4.72 -7.58
C CYS A 31 38.24 -3.44 -7.66
N THR A 32 36.97 -3.52 -7.25
CA THR A 32 35.96 -2.43 -7.40
C THR A 32 35.44 -1.89 -6.07
N ARG A 33 36.02 -2.30 -4.94
CA ARG A 33 35.42 -2.14 -3.62
C ARG A 33 35.79 -0.81 -2.95
N PHE A 34 34.80 -0.13 -2.38
CA PHE A 34 34.95 1.12 -1.64
C PHE A 34 34.14 1.10 -0.35
N ASN A 35 34.64 1.77 0.69
CA ASN A 35 33.82 2.16 1.83
C ASN A 35 33.45 3.64 1.69
N ALA A 36 32.15 3.93 1.65
CA ALA A 36 31.64 5.29 1.54
C ALA A 36 31.40 5.90 2.93
N TYR A 37 31.84 7.15 3.09
CA TYR A 37 31.68 7.93 4.32
C TYR A 37 31.21 9.35 4.00
N TYR A 38 30.55 9.99 4.96
CA TYR A 38 30.10 11.37 4.84
C TYR A 38 30.56 12.21 6.03
N LYS A 39 30.97 13.45 5.77
CA LYS A 39 31.32 14.42 6.81
C LYS A 39 30.30 15.56 6.83
N ARG A 40 29.37 15.51 7.78
CA ARG A 40 28.26 16.48 7.86
C ARG A 40 28.70 17.87 8.32
N ASN A 41 29.49 17.95 9.40
CA ASN A 41 30.01 19.19 9.96
C ASN A 41 31.47 19.03 10.42
N SER A 42 32.14 20.14 10.68
CA SER A 42 33.53 20.15 11.17
C SER A 42 33.70 19.51 12.56
N LYS A 43 32.63 19.41 13.35
CA LYS A 43 32.61 18.82 14.70
C LYS A 43 32.10 17.38 14.74
N ASP A 44 31.46 16.90 13.68
CA ASP A 44 30.88 15.56 13.63
C ASP A 44 31.96 14.52 13.28
N LYS A 45 31.83 13.32 13.86
CA LYS A 45 32.66 12.18 13.43
C LYS A 45 32.27 11.80 11.99
N LEU A 46 33.24 11.26 11.25
CA LEU A 46 32.99 10.74 9.92
C LEU A 46 31.93 9.62 9.99
N GLU A 47 30.80 9.83 9.33
CA GLU A 47 29.68 8.90 9.36
C GLU A 47 29.86 7.85 8.27
N LYS A 48 29.85 6.57 8.64
CA LYS A 48 29.98 5.48 7.67
C LYS A 48 28.64 5.24 6.98
N ILE A 49 28.59 5.48 5.67
CA ILE A 49 27.45 5.15 4.81
C ILE A 49 27.38 3.62 4.66
N GLY A 50 28.44 3.00 4.13
CA GLY A 50 28.44 1.55 3.94
C GLY A 50 29.42 1.08 2.89
N LEU A 51 29.26 -0.18 2.49
CA LEU A 51 30.06 -0.78 1.45
C LEU A 51 29.43 -0.51 0.08
N LEU A 52 30.25 0.01 -0.83
CA LEU A 52 29.90 0.37 -2.19
C LEU A 52 30.89 -0.32 -3.14
N LYS A 53 30.42 -0.82 -4.27
CA LYS A 53 31.30 -1.24 -5.36
C LYS A 53 31.07 -0.35 -6.57
N ILE A 54 32.15 0.05 -7.24
CA ILE A 54 32.12 0.92 -8.42
C ILE A 54 32.81 0.18 -9.57
N GLY A 55 32.03 -0.16 -10.59
CA GLY A 55 32.49 -0.79 -11.82
C GLY A 55 32.63 0.22 -12.96
N CYS A 56 33.23 -0.25 -14.05
CA CYS A 56 33.32 0.50 -15.30
C CYS A 56 33.07 -0.46 -16.47
N GLU A 57 32.31 -0.01 -17.46
CA GLU A 57 32.03 -0.80 -18.66
C GLU A 57 33.33 -1.21 -19.35
N SER A 58 33.47 -2.51 -19.64
CA SER A 58 34.67 -3.08 -20.26
C SER A 58 35.97 -2.75 -19.52
N LEU A 59 35.94 -2.79 -18.17
CA LEU A 59 37.08 -2.41 -17.32
C LEU A 59 38.40 -3.09 -17.72
N SER A 60 38.38 -4.39 -18.05
CA SER A 60 39.58 -5.15 -18.45
C SER A 60 40.26 -4.62 -19.73
N SER A 61 39.55 -3.85 -20.55
CA SER A 61 40.10 -3.22 -21.76
C SER A 61 40.67 -1.82 -21.50
N LYS A 62 40.46 -1.26 -20.29
CA LYS A 62 40.81 0.12 -19.92
C LYS A 62 41.97 0.21 -18.95
N VAL A 63 42.30 -0.88 -18.26
CA VAL A 63 43.38 -0.93 -17.26
C VAL A 63 44.24 -2.16 -17.46
N GLU A 64 45.53 -2.01 -17.18
CA GLU A 64 46.46 -3.14 -17.12
C GLU A 64 46.17 -3.99 -15.88
N GLU A 65 46.46 -5.28 -15.99
CA GLU A 65 46.30 -6.24 -14.90
C GLU A 65 47.38 -6.02 -13.84
N SER A 66 46.99 -6.05 -12.56
CA SER A 66 47.89 -5.80 -11.43
C SER A 66 47.63 -6.79 -10.30
N GLU A 67 48.65 -7.04 -9.46
CA GLU A 67 48.51 -7.94 -8.31
C GLU A 67 47.66 -7.28 -7.22
N SER A 68 46.57 -7.94 -6.83
CA SER A 68 45.65 -7.48 -5.78
C SER A 68 46.11 -7.93 -4.38
N LYS A 69 45.41 -7.48 -3.32
CA LYS A 69 45.80 -7.76 -1.91
C LYS A 69 45.88 -9.25 -1.55
N ASN A 70 45.20 -10.12 -2.28
CA ASN A 70 45.18 -11.57 -2.04
C ASN A 70 46.16 -12.33 -2.97
N GLY A 71 47.00 -11.63 -3.74
CA GLY A 71 48.03 -12.20 -4.61
C GLY A 71 47.54 -12.66 -5.99
N TYR A 72 46.29 -12.37 -6.35
CA TYR A 72 45.75 -12.69 -7.67
C TYR A 72 45.84 -11.49 -8.61
N SER A 73 45.99 -11.79 -9.89
CA SER A 73 46.02 -10.81 -10.96
C SER A 73 44.60 -10.28 -11.22
N SER A 74 44.44 -8.95 -11.24
CA SER A 74 43.12 -8.30 -11.23
C SER A 74 43.12 -6.93 -11.91
N TYR A 75 41.96 -6.54 -12.43
CA TYR A 75 41.70 -5.20 -12.99
C TYR A 75 41.15 -4.26 -11.93
N SER A 76 41.91 -3.21 -11.60
CA SER A 76 41.54 -2.23 -10.58
C SER A 76 40.88 -1.00 -11.19
N VAL A 77 39.74 -0.58 -10.63
CA VAL A 77 39.06 0.66 -11.01
C VAL A 77 39.71 1.91 -10.39
N GLU A 78 40.59 1.72 -9.41
CA GLU A 78 41.09 2.79 -8.56
C GLU A 78 41.68 3.96 -9.36
N ASN A 79 42.63 3.67 -10.25
CA ASN A 79 43.34 4.68 -11.04
C ASN A 79 42.44 5.45 -12.01
N LEU A 80 41.21 4.97 -12.24
CA LEU A 80 40.23 5.65 -13.07
C LEU A 80 39.36 6.64 -12.28
N ILE A 81 39.37 6.59 -10.95
CA ILE A 81 38.63 7.50 -10.08
C ILE A 81 39.57 8.53 -9.48
N SER A 82 39.28 9.80 -9.72
CA SER A 82 40.11 10.93 -9.28
C SER A 82 40.21 11.04 -7.75
N THR A 83 41.41 11.39 -7.27
CA THR A 83 41.67 11.82 -5.88
C THR A 83 41.30 13.28 -5.64
N GLU A 84 41.03 14.05 -6.69
CA GLU A 84 40.50 15.41 -6.59
C GLU A 84 38.99 15.40 -6.36
N LEU A 85 38.44 16.54 -5.94
CA LEU A 85 36.99 16.70 -5.77
C LEU A 85 36.28 16.56 -7.12
N PHE A 86 35.29 15.68 -7.17
CA PHE A 86 34.43 15.52 -8.34
C PHE A 86 32.95 15.56 -7.93
N ASN A 87 32.09 15.93 -8.88
CA ASN A 87 30.65 16.02 -8.63
C ASN A 87 29.91 14.76 -9.08
N ASN A 88 30.29 14.19 -10.23
CA ASN A 88 29.68 13.00 -10.83
C ASN A 88 30.76 12.09 -11.41
N LEU A 89 30.51 10.78 -11.42
CA LEU A 89 31.25 9.82 -12.23
C LEU A 89 30.82 9.93 -13.69
N SER A 90 31.73 9.59 -14.62
CA SER A 90 31.38 9.54 -16.03
C SER A 90 30.34 8.45 -16.30
N ASN A 91 29.55 8.59 -17.37
CA ASN A 91 28.53 7.61 -17.75
C ASN A 91 29.11 6.21 -18.00
N SER A 92 30.42 6.04 -18.20
CA SER A 92 31.01 4.69 -18.35
C SER A 92 31.19 3.94 -17.02
N PHE A 93 30.97 4.59 -15.88
CA PHE A 93 30.99 3.97 -14.56
C PHE A 93 29.57 3.69 -14.07
N PHE A 94 29.48 2.73 -13.17
CA PHE A 94 28.28 2.39 -12.45
C PHE A 94 28.63 1.92 -11.04
N SER A 95 27.71 2.07 -10.11
CA SER A 95 27.94 1.67 -8.72
C SER A 95 26.80 0.80 -8.18
N LEU A 96 27.06 0.03 -7.14
CA LEU A 96 26.05 -0.77 -6.47
C LEU A 96 26.38 -0.90 -4.97
N GLY A 97 25.48 -0.40 -4.13
CA GLY A 97 25.49 -0.66 -2.70
C GLY A 97 25.41 -2.15 -2.40
N GLN A 98 26.09 -2.60 -1.36
CA GLN A 98 26.24 -4.03 -1.10
C GLN A 98 25.26 -4.59 -0.06
N ASP A 99 24.44 -3.74 0.57
CA ASP A 99 23.42 -4.14 1.52
C ASP A 99 22.28 -3.10 1.63
N ILE A 100 21.18 -3.50 2.26
CA ILE A 100 19.99 -2.65 2.53
C ILE A 100 20.36 -1.43 3.38
N ASN A 101 21.27 -1.59 4.35
CA ASN A 101 21.63 -0.52 5.29
C ASN A 101 22.36 0.63 4.60
N TYR A 102 23.13 0.36 3.54
CA TYR A 102 23.73 1.38 2.70
C TYR A 102 22.65 2.32 2.13
N TYR A 103 21.62 1.77 1.49
CA TYR A 103 20.54 2.56 0.90
C TYR A 103 19.69 3.29 1.96
N LYS A 104 19.39 2.64 3.08
CA LYS A 104 18.72 3.30 4.23
C LYS A 104 19.53 4.50 4.72
N LYS A 105 20.84 4.35 4.92
CA LYS A 105 21.71 5.44 5.38
C LYS A 105 21.87 6.56 4.37
N VAL A 106 21.99 6.27 3.08
CA VAL A 106 22.04 7.32 2.05
C VAL A 106 20.76 8.16 2.13
N ASN A 107 19.60 7.52 2.21
CA ASN A 107 18.33 8.24 2.34
C ASN A 107 18.24 9.04 3.65
N ASP A 108 18.66 8.46 4.78
CA ASP A 108 18.61 9.13 6.09
C ASP A 108 19.56 10.35 6.15
N ILE A 109 20.77 10.24 5.59
CA ILE A 109 21.79 11.29 5.62
C ILE A 109 21.41 12.44 4.67
N PHE A 110 20.99 12.12 3.45
CA PHE A 110 20.80 13.11 2.40
C PHE A 110 19.36 13.58 2.24
N GLY A 111 18.37 12.86 2.80
CA GLY A 111 16.96 13.21 2.73
C GLY A 111 16.53 13.48 1.29
N ASP A 112 16.04 14.70 1.02
CA ASP A 112 15.61 15.14 -0.32
C ASP A 112 16.73 15.19 -1.37
N LYS A 113 18.01 15.14 -0.96
CA LYS A 113 19.18 15.13 -1.84
C LYS A 113 19.73 13.72 -2.12
N ASN A 114 19.03 12.67 -1.69
CA ASN A 114 19.44 11.29 -1.95
C ASN A 114 19.50 10.98 -3.46
N THR A 115 18.59 11.53 -4.27
CA THR A 115 18.61 11.37 -5.74
C THR A 115 19.92 11.86 -6.35
N GLU A 116 20.40 13.05 -5.93
CA GLU A 116 21.69 13.58 -6.40
C GLU A 116 22.87 12.66 -6.06
N TYR A 117 22.79 11.90 -4.95
CA TYR A 117 23.82 10.95 -4.57
C TYR A 117 23.86 9.77 -5.54
N TYR A 118 22.70 9.15 -5.77
CA TYR A 118 22.59 7.96 -6.60
C TYR A 118 22.91 8.27 -8.07
N GLU A 119 22.41 9.39 -8.60
CA GLU A 119 22.68 9.83 -9.98
C GLU A 119 24.18 10.14 -10.17
N ALA A 120 24.81 10.84 -9.22
CA ALA A 120 26.22 11.18 -9.32
C ALA A 120 27.15 9.97 -9.36
N LEU A 121 26.75 8.85 -8.75
CA LEU A 121 27.52 7.60 -8.74
C LEU A 121 27.03 6.57 -9.76
N ASN A 122 26.03 6.91 -10.59
CA ASN A 122 25.36 5.97 -11.50
C ASN A 122 24.96 4.67 -10.77
N ASP A 123 24.28 4.78 -9.63
CA ASP A 123 23.94 3.64 -8.76
C ASP A 123 22.86 2.76 -9.40
N LEU A 124 23.21 1.50 -9.67
CA LEU A 124 22.37 0.48 -10.28
C LEU A 124 21.25 -0.03 -9.35
N GLY A 125 21.40 0.18 -8.04
CA GLY A 125 20.29 -0.01 -7.11
C GLY A 125 19.19 1.01 -7.40
N TYR A 126 19.53 2.27 -7.64
CA TYR A 126 18.55 3.32 -7.96
C TYR A 126 18.07 3.31 -9.42
N ASP A 127 18.98 3.10 -10.37
CA ASP A 127 18.69 2.96 -11.80
C ASP A 127 18.56 1.48 -12.20
N TYR A 128 17.41 0.90 -11.87
CA TYR A 128 17.14 -0.52 -12.11
C TYR A 128 17.00 -0.87 -13.61
N GLU A 129 16.64 0.09 -14.47
CA GLU A 129 16.60 -0.13 -15.92
C GLU A 129 18.01 -0.35 -16.46
N ARG A 130 18.93 0.53 -16.09
CA ARG A 130 20.35 0.41 -16.44
C ARG A 130 21.00 -0.84 -15.85
N PHE A 131 20.60 -1.24 -14.64
CA PHE A 131 21.01 -2.53 -14.08
C PHE A 131 20.61 -3.69 -15.00
N ASN A 132 19.35 -3.75 -15.43
CA ASN A 132 18.88 -4.84 -16.31
C ASN A 132 19.61 -4.84 -17.66
N GLU A 133 19.88 -3.67 -18.25
CA GLU A 133 20.63 -3.56 -19.49
C GLU A 133 22.04 -4.17 -19.35
N LEU A 134 22.83 -3.70 -18.38
CA LEU A 134 24.20 -4.18 -18.15
C LEU A 134 24.23 -5.66 -17.73
N TYR A 135 23.27 -6.10 -16.93
CA TYR A 135 23.17 -7.49 -16.47
C TYR A 135 22.84 -8.43 -17.64
N ASN A 136 21.88 -8.07 -18.50
CA ASN A 136 21.51 -8.87 -19.67
C ASN A 136 22.62 -8.90 -20.73
N ASN A 137 23.37 -7.81 -20.85
CA ASN A 137 24.56 -7.74 -21.71
C ASN A 137 25.79 -8.43 -21.12
N HIS A 138 25.68 -9.02 -19.92
CA HIS A 138 26.75 -9.74 -19.22
C HIS A 138 28.02 -8.89 -19.00
N GLU A 139 27.85 -7.62 -18.62
CA GLU A 139 28.98 -6.73 -18.32
C GLU A 139 29.91 -7.37 -17.26
N PRO A 140 31.18 -7.69 -17.59
CA PRO A 140 32.02 -8.54 -16.74
C PRO A 140 32.27 -7.99 -15.34
N SER A 141 32.51 -6.68 -15.21
CA SER A 141 32.77 -6.07 -13.91
C SER A 141 31.52 -6.04 -13.01
N LEU A 142 30.32 -6.01 -13.61
CA LEU A 142 29.05 -6.14 -12.88
C LEU A 142 28.84 -7.57 -12.37
N ILE A 143 28.94 -8.56 -13.27
CA ILE A 143 28.62 -9.97 -12.97
C ILE A 143 29.64 -10.58 -12.01
N ASN A 144 30.93 -10.41 -12.28
CA ASN A 144 31.99 -11.11 -11.55
C ASN A 144 32.28 -10.45 -10.19
N SER A 145 32.06 -9.13 -10.08
CA SER A 145 32.44 -8.35 -8.90
C SER A 145 31.27 -7.73 -8.16
N LEU A 146 30.51 -6.81 -8.78
CA LEU A 146 29.44 -6.08 -8.07
C LEU A 146 28.31 -7.00 -7.58
N MET A 147 27.96 -8.01 -8.37
CA MET A 147 26.90 -9.00 -8.09
C MET A 147 27.40 -10.27 -7.38
N ARG A 148 28.71 -10.40 -7.09
CA ARG A 148 29.31 -11.64 -6.55
C ARG A 148 28.56 -12.25 -5.36
N SER A 149 28.04 -11.40 -4.46
CA SER A 149 27.35 -11.80 -3.23
C SER A 149 25.87 -11.39 -3.21
N LEU A 150 25.33 -11.02 -4.38
CA LEU A 150 23.99 -10.48 -4.51
C LEU A 150 23.22 -11.24 -5.59
N TYR A 151 21.91 -11.33 -5.42
CA TYR A 151 20.98 -11.81 -6.43
C TYR A 151 20.18 -10.63 -7.00
N THR A 152 19.56 -10.81 -8.16
CA THR A 152 18.70 -9.79 -8.77
C THR A 152 17.59 -9.29 -7.84
N ALA A 153 17.04 -10.18 -7.01
CA ALA A 153 16.07 -9.84 -5.97
C ALA A 153 16.63 -8.84 -4.92
N ASN A 154 17.93 -8.91 -4.59
CA ASN A 154 18.55 -7.93 -3.71
C ASN A 154 18.59 -6.55 -4.35
N VAL A 155 18.93 -6.48 -5.64
CA VAL A 155 18.97 -5.20 -6.38
C VAL A 155 17.56 -4.61 -6.54
N GLN A 156 16.53 -5.44 -6.73
CA GLN A 156 15.14 -4.99 -6.68
C GLN A 156 14.79 -4.39 -5.30
N GLN A 157 15.22 -5.04 -4.22
CA GLN A 157 15.04 -4.51 -2.85
C GLN A 157 15.78 -3.17 -2.67
N PHE A 158 16.99 -3.06 -3.20
CA PHE A 158 17.78 -1.83 -3.19
C PHE A 158 17.09 -0.72 -3.96
N ASN A 159 16.48 -1.02 -5.12
CA ASN A 159 15.72 -0.05 -5.89
C ASN A 159 14.57 0.54 -5.10
N ARG A 160 13.79 -0.34 -4.48
CA ARG A 160 12.69 0.06 -3.60
C ARG A 160 13.19 0.98 -2.50
N ILE A 161 14.19 0.55 -1.75
CA ILE A 161 14.72 1.33 -0.63
C ILE A 161 15.31 2.65 -1.12
N SER A 162 16.07 2.67 -2.22
CA SER A 162 16.68 3.89 -2.76
C SER A 162 15.64 4.95 -3.15
N LYS A 163 14.43 4.54 -3.57
CA LYS A 163 13.27 5.41 -3.85
C LYS A 163 12.41 5.74 -2.62
N GLY A 164 12.85 5.33 -1.43
CA GLY A 164 12.13 5.55 -0.17
C GLY A 164 10.93 4.61 0.03
N GLU A 165 10.90 3.46 -0.64
CA GLU A 165 9.95 2.39 -0.37
C GLU A 165 10.44 1.45 0.75
N ALA A 166 9.51 0.79 1.42
CA ALA A 166 9.82 -0.12 2.51
C ALA A 166 10.40 -1.45 2.00
N GLU A 167 11.19 -2.09 2.87
CA GLU A 167 11.66 -3.46 2.70
C GLU A 167 10.47 -4.42 2.73
N LEU A 168 10.25 -5.21 1.67
CA LEU A 168 9.26 -6.29 1.72
C LEU A 168 9.76 -7.39 2.63
N THR A 169 9.05 -7.62 3.73
CA THR A 169 9.36 -8.69 4.68
C THR A 169 8.17 -9.62 4.77
N LYS A 170 8.41 -10.94 4.92
CA LYS A 170 7.34 -11.85 5.30
C LYS A 170 6.91 -11.49 6.71
N TYR A 171 5.61 -11.32 6.94
CA TYR A 171 5.08 -11.14 8.28
C TYR A 171 3.75 -11.88 8.45
N SER A 172 3.55 -12.44 9.64
CA SER A 172 2.36 -13.21 10.00
C SER A 172 1.99 -13.00 11.46
N PHE A 173 0.71 -12.82 11.75
CA PHE A 173 0.18 -12.68 13.10
C PHE A 173 -1.29 -13.09 13.13
N ASN A 174 -1.85 -13.28 14.32
CA ASN A 174 -3.22 -13.77 14.46
C ASN A 174 -4.07 -12.86 15.34
N PHE A 175 -5.33 -12.68 14.99
CA PHE A 175 -6.35 -12.25 15.94
C PHE A 175 -7.07 -13.47 16.49
N LYS A 176 -7.37 -13.46 17.79
CA LYS A 176 -8.09 -14.54 18.48
C LYS A 176 -9.32 -13.99 19.15
N TYR A 177 -10.42 -14.72 19.02
CA TYR A 177 -11.65 -14.47 19.76
C TYR A 177 -12.17 -15.80 20.29
N ARG A 178 -12.19 -15.98 21.61
CA ARG A 178 -12.47 -17.29 22.23
C ARG A 178 -11.58 -18.39 21.63
N ASN A 179 -12.19 -19.39 20.98
CA ASN A 179 -11.50 -20.51 20.34
C ASN A 179 -11.25 -20.30 18.84
N GLU A 180 -11.75 -19.20 18.28
CA GLU A 180 -11.66 -18.85 16.87
C GLU A 180 -10.43 -17.98 16.61
N LYS A 181 -9.88 -18.08 15.40
CA LYS A 181 -8.71 -17.28 14.99
C LYS A 181 -8.81 -16.79 13.56
N ILE A 182 -8.29 -15.60 13.32
CA ILE A 182 -8.07 -15.03 11.99
C ILE A 182 -6.56 -14.97 11.80
N ASN A 183 -6.05 -15.69 10.81
CA ASN A 183 -4.63 -15.66 10.46
C ASN A 183 -4.38 -14.58 9.41
N ILE A 184 -3.41 -13.72 9.67
CA ILE A 184 -2.91 -12.72 8.73
C ILE A 184 -1.52 -13.17 8.30
N GLU A 185 -1.31 -13.38 7.00
CA GLU A 185 -0.03 -13.79 6.43
C GLU A 185 0.22 -13.03 5.13
N VAL A 186 1.32 -12.29 5.11
CA VAL A 186 1.79 -11.57 3.91
C VAL A 186 3.03 -12.25 3.36
N ILE A 187 2.93 -12.64 2.11
CA ILE A 187 3.99 -13.30 1.33
C ILE A 187 4.55 -12.27 0.34
N PRO A 188 5.81 -11.82 0.52
CA PRO A 188 6.46 -10.90 -0.41
C PRO A 188 6.42 -11.41 -1.86
N ASN A 189 6.11 -10.51 -2.79
CA ASN A 189 6.08 -10.78 -4.23
C ASN A 189 5.12 -11.90 -4.67
N SER A 190 4.12 -12.27 -3.84
CA SER A 190 3.10 -13.25 -4.23
C SER A 190 2.22 -12.72 -5.35
N LEU A 191 1.79 -13.62 -6.23
CA LEU A 191 0.80 -13.35 -7.28
C LEU A 191 -0.31 -14.41 -7.21
N PRO A 192 -1.56 -14.04 -6.86
CA PRO A 192 -2.01 -12.69 -6.48
C PRO A 192 -1.36 -12.14 -5.20
N PRO A 193 -1.35 -10.80 -4.99
CA PRO A 193 -0.85 -10.19 -3.76
C PRO A 193 -1.61 -10.68 -2.51
N SER A 194 -0.89 -10.80 -1.39
CA SER A 194 -1.39 -11.30 -0.10
C SER A 194 -1.49 -10.22 0.98
N ASN A 195 -1.47 -8.94 0.61
CA ASN A 195 -1.47 -7.81 1.55
C ASN A 195 -2.86 -7.22 1.84
N ILE A 196 -3.93 -7.80 1.29
CA ILE A 196 -5.31 -7.42 1.60
C ILE A 196 -6.02 -8.65 2.16
N HIS A 197 -6.42 -8.58 3.42
CA HIS A 197 -7.22 -9.59 4.09
C HIS A 197 -8.67 -9.13 4.18
N ILE A 198 -9.61 -10.05 4.01
CA ILE A 198 -11.03 -9.76 3.95
C ILE A 198 -11.78 -10.56 4.99
N LEU A 199 -12.62 -9.85 5.73
CA LEU A 199 -13.64 -10.35 6.64
C LEU A 199 -14.99 -10.21 5.93
N ILE A 200 -15.51 -11.31 5.37
CA ILE A 200 -16.76 -11.29 4.62
C ILE A 200 -17.84 -12.07 5.33
N GLY A 201 -19.08 -11.58 5.28
CA GLY A 201 -20.20 -12.26 5.90
C GLY A 201 -21.48 -11.46 5.78
N ARG A 202 -22.56 -12.04 6.26
CA ARG A 202 -23.91 -11.47 6.22
C ARG A 202 -24.01 -10.16 7.00
N ASN A 203 -25.07 -9.40 6.75
CA ASN A 203 -25.34 -8.22 7.55
C ASN A 203 -25.71 -8.64 8.98
N GLY A 204 -25.15 -7.95 9.98
CA GLY A 204 -25.42 -8.23 11.40
C GLY A 204 -24.58 -9.36 12.04
N VAL A 205 -23.67 -10.02 11.32
CA VAL A 205 -22.80 -11.06 11.93
C VAL A 205 -21.69 -10.51 12.83
N GLY A 206 -21.49 -9.19 12.87
CA GLY A 206 -20.52 -8.54 13.75
C GLY A 206 -19.20 -8.11 13.08
N LYS A 207 -19.12 -8.01 11.75
CA LYS A 207 -17.89 -7.61 11.03
C LYS A 207 -17.30 -6.28 11.53
N THR A 208 -18.14 -5.25 11.63
CA THR A 208 -17.74 -3.92 12.09
C THR A 208 -17.35 -3.92 13.57
N TRP A 209 -18.04 -4.73 14.39
CA TRP A 209 -17.65 -4.98 15.79
C TRP A 209 -16.27 -5.64 15.91
N ILE A 210 -15.94 -6.57 15.02
CA ILE A 210 -14.61 -7.21 14.96
C ILE A 210 -13.56 -6.18 14.57
N LEU A 211 -13.79 -5.35 13.55
CA LEU A 211 -12.86 -4.28 13.18
C LEU A 211 -12.62 -3.30 14.34
N HIS A 212 -13.67 -2.92 15.08
CA HIS A 212 -13.55 -2.10 16.27
C HIS A 212 -12.63 -2.74 17.33
N ASN A 213 -12.82 -4.03 17.62
CA ASN A 213 -12.00 -4.74 18.59
C ASN A 213 -10.56 -4.96 18.09
N MET A 214 -10.35 -5.22 16.79
CA MET A 214 -9.03 -5.27 16.17
C MET A 214 -8.28 -3.94 16.35
N LEU A 215 -8.94 -2.82 16.06
CA LEU A 215 -8.39 -1.48 16.24
C LEU A 215 -7.87 -1.28 17.67
N LEU A 216 -8.71 -1.55 18.67
CA LEU A 216 -8.34 -1.37 20.08
C LEU A 216 -7.16 -2.25 20.50
N LYS A 217 -7.07 -3.50 20.04
CA LYS A 217 -5.95 -4.39 20.39
C LYS A 217 -4.67 -4.01 19.64
N LEU A 218 -4.77 -3.51 18.42
CA LEU A 218 -3.62 -2.99 17.67
C LEU A 218 -3.00 -1.77 18.35
N LEU A 219 -3.83 -0.82 18.79
CA LEU A 219 -3.37 0.35 19.54
C LEU A 219 -2.70 -0.04 20.87
N LYS A 220 -3.18 -1.09 21.54
CA LYS A 220 -2.56 -1.64 22.76
C LYS A 220 -1.29 -2.47 22.50
N ASN A 221 -1.08 -2.98 21.28
CA ASN A 221 0.13 -3.74 20.93
C ASN A 221 1.33 -2.81 20.67
N GLY A 222 1.07 -1.62 20.12
CA GLY A 222 2.09 -0.65 19.71
C GLY A 222 2.66 0.21 20.84
N ASN A 223 1.95 0.35 21.96
CA ASN A 223 2.39 1.10 23.15
C ASN A 223 1.61 0.64 24.40
N GLU A 224 2.20 0.82 25.59
CA GLU A 224 1.42 0.95 26.84
C GLU A 224 0.65 2.28 26.79
N CYS A 225 -0.32 2.38 25.89
CA CYS A 225 -1.22 3.52 25.81
C CYS A 225 -2.13 3.45 27.05
N GLU A 226 -1.79 4.22 28.09
CA GLU A 226 -2.68 4.54 29.22
C GLU A 226 -3.87 5.43 28.80
N LEU A 227 -4.05 5.67 27.50
CA LEU A 227 -5.15 6.48 26.98
C LEU A 227 -6.46 5.71 27.07
N GLU A 228 -7.44 6.31 27.74
CA GLU A 228 -8.83 5.89 27.62
C GLU A 228 -9.43 6.50 26.35
N PHE A 229 -10.09 5.68 25.55
CA PHE A 229 -10.84 6.13 24.39
C PHE A 229 -12.31 6.33 24.76
N GLU A 230 -12.98 7.25 24.07
CA GLU A 230 -14.43 7.30 24.12
C GLU A 230 -15.02 5.97 23.69
N LYS A 231 -16.03 5.49 24.41
CA LYS A 231 -16.75 4.28 24.01
C LYS A 231 -17.52 4.56 22.72
N SER A 232 -17.51 3.60 21.79
CA SER A 232 -18.45 3.62 20.67
C SER A 232 -19.87 3.61 21.22
N GLN A 233 -20.78 4.31 20.54
CA GLN A 233 -22.20 4.29 20.88
C GLN A 233 -22.88 2.96 20.53
N LYS A 234 -22.26 2.17 19.65
CA LYS A 234 -22.83 0.95 19.08
C LYS A 234 -22.08 -0.33 19.43
N TYR A 235 -20.78 -0.23 19.70
CA TYR A 235 -19.90 -1.39 19.78
C TYR A 235 -19.22 -1.49 21.14
N ASP A 236 -19.51 -2.59 21.83
CA ASP A 236 -18.83 -2.94 23.06
C ASP A 236 -17.45 -3.55 22.81
N THR A 237 -16.56 -3.40 23.78
CA THR A 237 -15.22 -4.00 23.77
C THR A 237 -15.24 -5.38 24.43
N SER A 238 -14.54 -6.35 23.86
CA SER A 238 -14.38 -7.67 24.46
C SER A 238 -12.97 -7.92 24.99
N ASP A 239 -12.89 -8.44 26.21
CA ASP A 239 -11.64 -8.90 26.82
C ASP A 239 -11.17 -10.24 26.24
N GLU A 240 -12.08 -11.04 25.68
CA GLU A 240 -11.78 -12.31 25.01
C GLU A 240 -11.13 -12.10 23.64
N PHE A 241 -11.22 -10.89 23.08
CA PHE A 241 -10.55 -10.55 21.83
C PHE A 241 -9.08 -10.18 22.08
N SER A 242 -8.16 -10.81 21.37
CA SER A 242 -6.72 -10.60 21.55
C SER A 242 -5.94 -10.68 20.24
N ILE A 243 -4.72 -10.15 20.26
CA ILE A 243 -3.77 -10.23 19.15
C ILE A 243 -2.55 -11.02 19.59
N ASP A 244 -2.17 -12.00 18.77
CA ASP A 244 -0.97 -12.81 18.91
C ASP A 244 0.08 -12.30 17.93
N ALA A 245 0.83 -11.29 18.38
CA ALA A 245 1.91 -10.64 17.65
C ALA A 245 2.99 -10.18 18.65
N PRO A 246 4.27 -10.09 18.24
CA PRO A 246 5.31 -9.45 19.05
C PRO A 246 4.89 -8.03 19.48
N LYS A 247 5.35 -7.56 20.64
CA LYS A 247 5.11 -6.16 21.05
C LYS A 247 5.71 -5.19 20.02
N ASN A 248 5.03 -4.08 19.77
CA ASN A 248 5.45 -3.03 18.84
C ASN A 248 5.68 -3.55 17.41
N SER A 249 4.86 -4.49 16.96
CA SER A 249 4.96 -5.05 15.60
C SER A 249 4.50 -4.08 14.50
N PHE A 250 3.70 -3.07 14.87
CA PHE A 250 3.02 -2.17 13.94
C PHE A 250 3.39 -0.72 14.22
N ALA A 251 3.64 0.05 13.16
CA ALA A 251 4.01 1.46 13.29
C ALA A 251 2.79 2.38 13.44
N GLY A 252 1.61 1.92 13.01
CA GLY A 252 0.37 2.67 13.10
C GLY A 252 -0.83 1.91 12.55
N VAL A 253 -2.01 2.47 12.77
CA VAL A 253 -3.29 1.95 12.32
C VAL A 253 -4.06 3.09 11.65
N VAL A 254 -4.64 2.82 10.48
CA VAL A 254 -5.51 3.78 9.78
C VAL A 254 -6.89 3.16 9.66
N GLY A 255 -7.91 3.82 10.22
CA GLY A 255 -9.31 3.40 10.08
C GLY A 255 -9.97 4.14 8.93
N VAL A 256 -10.64 3.41 8.03
CA VAL A 256 -11.37 3.97 6.89
C VAL A 256 -12.82 3.51 6.94
N SER A 257 -13.77 4.43 7.06
CA SER A 257 -15.20 4.12 6.95
C SER A 257 -15.98 5.31 6.42
N PHE A 258 -16.78 5.08 5.38
CA PHE A 258 -17.67 6.09 4.79
C PHE A 258 -19.15 5.83 5.13
N SER A 259 -19.43 4.99 6.13
CA SER A 259 -20.77 4.85 6.67
C SER A 259 -21.11 6.04 7.57
N VAL A 260 -22.21 6.74 7.28
CA VAL A 260 -22.72 7.82 8.14
C VAL A 260 -23.34 7.31 9.44
N PHE A 261 -23.61 6.00 9.52
CA PHE A 261 -24.27 5.38 10.65
C PHE A 261 -23.30 4.65 11.57
N ASP A 262 -22.00 4.57 11.24
CA ASP A 262 -21.06 3.71 11.95
C ASP A 262 -19.89 4.47 12.55
N ASP A 263 -19.70 4.36 13.86
CA ASP A 263 -18.63 5.02 14.60
C ASP A 263 -17.50 4.08 15.05
N ALA A 264 -17.49 2.81 14.59
CA ALA A 264 -16.53 1.79 15.05
C ALA A 264 -15.07 2.21 14.91
N LEU A 265 -14.73 2.90 13.83
CA LEU A 265 -13.36 3.37 13.57
C LEU A 265 -13.19 4.85 13.96
N SER A 266 -14.24 5.55 14.39
CA SER A 266 -14.14 6.95 14.83
C SER A 266 -13.76 7.02 16.32
N LEU A 267 -12.49 6.71 16.62
CA LEU A 267 -11.92 6.79 17.97
C LEU A 267 -11.43 8.20 18.29
N GLU A 268 -11.81 8.68 19.47
CA GLU A 268 -11.29 9.90 20.08
C GLU A 268 -10.81 9.62 21.50
N ILE A 269 -9.84 10.42 21.93
CA ILE A 269 -9.27 10.33 23.28
C ILE A 269 -10.25 10.94 24.27
N LYS A 270 -10.62 10.19 25.31
CA LYS A 270 -11.50 10.66 26.37
C LYS A 270 -10.78 11.69 27.25
N ASP A 271 -11.50 12.73 27.67
CA ASP A 271 -10.95 13.83 28.50
C ASP A 271 -9.69 14.46 27.88
N SER A 272 -9.68 14.71 26.56
CA SER A 272 -8.54 15.28 25.82
C SER A 272 -7.97 16.55 26.46
N GLU A 273 -8.82 17.40 27.04
CA GLU A 273 -8.43 18.63 27.77
C GLU A 273 -7.49 18.38 28.98
N LYS A 274 -7.50 17.18 29.56
CA LYS A 274 -6.66 16.80 30.72
C LYS A 274 -5.38 16.10 30.30
N ILE A 275 -5.18 15.85 29.01
CA ILE A 275 -4.06 15.10 28.46
C ILE A 275 -3.07 16.09 27.84
N THR A 276 -1.78 15.80 27.96
CA THR A 276 -0.76 16.67 27.39
C THR A 276 -0.79 16.65 25.87
N ASP A 277 -0.58 17.80 25.22
CA ASP A 277 -0.50 17.92 23.75
C ASP A 277 0.43 16.87 23.14
N LYS A 278 1.55 16.57 23.81
CA LYS A 278 2.48 15.53 23.39
C LYS A 278 1.85 14.14 23.28
N LYS A 279 1.01 13.73 24.25
CA LYS A 279 0.34 12.43 24.23
C LYS A 279 -0.72 12.37 23.11
N ILE A 280 -1.38 13.49 22.83
CA ILE A 280 -2.33 13.62 21.72
C ILE A 280 -1.59 13.52 20.38
N ASP A 281 -0.46 14.21 20.23
CA ASP A 281 0.39 14.13 19.05
C ASP A 281 0.93 12.72 18.80
N ASP A 282 1.36 12.03 19.86
CA ASP A 282 1.86 10.65 19.76
C ASP A 282 0.73 9.68 19.35
N PHE A 283 -0.50 9.89 19.84
CA PHE A 283 -1.67 9.15 19.35
C PHE A 283 -1.96 9.44 17.88
N ASN A 284 -1.97 10.71 17.46
CA ASN A 284 -2.25 11.11 16.07
C ASN A 284 -1.18 10.61 15.06
N LYS A 285 0.03 10.30 15.53
CA LYS A 285 1.05 9.61 14.72
C LYS A 285 0.75 8.11 14.53
N ILE A 286 0.10 7.50 15.51
CA ILE A 286 -0.15 6.05 15.55
C ILE A 286 -1.52 5.72 14.97
N TYR A 287 -2.52 6.59 15.18
CA TYR A 287 -3.87 6.38 14.70
C TYR A 287 -4.37 7.55 13.85
N LYS A 288 -4.99 7.22 12.72
CA LYS A 288 -5.70 8.20 11.89
C LYS A 288 -7.00 7.61 11.37
N TYR A 289 -8.08 8.35 11.54
CA TYR A 289 -9.39 8.00 10.98
C TYR A 289 -9.66 8.82 9.71
N ILE A 290 -10.12 8.13 8.66
CA ILE A 290 -10.52 8.69 7.37
C ILE A 290 -11.97 8.30 7.15
N GLY A 291 -12.88 9.27 7.12
CA GLY A 291 -14.30 8.96 6.99
C GLY A 291 -15.21 10.17 7.07
N LEU A 292 -16.52 9.90 7.08
CA LEU A 292 -17.59 10.92 7.04
C LEU A 292 -17.97 11.45 8.42
N ILE A 293 -17.57 10.78 9.50
CA ILE A 293 -17.92 11.21 10.85
C ILE A 293 -16.80 12.10 11.41
N SER A 294 -17.17 13.20 12.05
CA SER A 294 -16.32 13.91 12.99
C SER A 294 -17.09 14.07 14.29
N LYS A 295 -16.48 13.85 15.46
CA LYS A 295 -17.14 14.23 16.71
C LYS A 295 -16.63 15.61 17.09
N ASN A 296 -17.54 16.50 17.49
CA ASN A 296 -17.17 17.85 17.92
C ASN A 296 -16.73 17.80 19.39
N GLU A 297 -15.55 18.36 19.68
CA GLU A 297 -14.92 18.44 21.01
C GLU A 297 -15.83 19.03 22.11
N LYS A 298 -16.83 19.85 21.74
CA LYS A 298 -17.63 20.62 22.71
C LYS A 298 -18.89 19.93 23.23
N ASP A 299 -19.43 18.93 22.52
CA ASP A 299 -20.71 18.29 22.88
C ASP A 299 -20.70 16.75 22.77
N GLY A 300 -19.59 16.14 22.32
CA GLY A 300 -19.50 14.67 22.11
C GLY A 300 -20.47 14.12 21.05
N LYS A 301 -21.15 14.99 20.30
CA LYS A 301 -22.08 14.60 19.24
C LYS A 301 -21.33 14.43 17.92
N SER A 302 -21.48 13.26 17.32
CA SER A 302 -21.03 12.97 15.95
C SER A 302 -21.76 13.86 14.94
N LYS A 303 -21.00 14.63 14.17
CA LYS A 303 -21.46 15.39 13.01
C LYS A 303 -21.01 14.67 11.74
N THR A 304 -21.85 14.68 10.72
CA THR A 304 -21.45 14.25 9.38
C THR A 304 -20.74 15.39 8.66
N LYS A 305 -19.61 15.07 8.03
CA LYS A 305 -18.85 16.00 7.18
C LYS A 305 -19.65 16.35 5.93
N SER A 306 -19.61 17.62 5.55
CA SER A 306 -20.14 18.10 4.27
C SER A 306 -19.17 17.80 3.14
N VAL A 307 -19.65 17.92 1.89
CA VAL A 307 -18.79 17.77 0.70
C VAL A 307 -17.66 18.81 0.69
N ASP A 308 -17.93 20.02 1.18
CA ASP A 308 -16.92 21.07 1.29
C ASP A 308 -15.86 20.72 2.35
N ASP A 309 -16.25 20.12 3.49
CA ASP A 309 -15.30 19.65 4.52
C ASP A 309 -14.37 18.57 3.93
N LEU A 310 -14.91 17.61 3.18
CA LEU A 310 -14.12 16.58 2.50
C LEU A 310 -13.18 17.16 1.45
N ALA A 311 -13.62 18.20 0.73
CA ALA A 311 -12.80 18.87 -0.25
C ALA A 311 -11.64 19.64 0.39
N GLU A 312 -11.85 20.27 1.55
CA GLU A 312 -10.77 20.90 2.32
C GLU A 312 -9.78 19.86 2.88
N GLU A 313 -10.28 18.73 3.39
CA GLU A 313 -9.43 17.62 3.83
C GLU A 313 -8.58 17.08 2.69
N PHE A 314 -9.16 16.90 1.50
CA PHE A 314 -8.43 16.49 0.31
C PHE A 314 -7.28 17.43 -0.01
N ILE A 315 -7.52 18.74 -0.01
CA ILE A 315 -6.47 19.75 -0.26
C ILE A 315 -5.39 19.70 0.83
N SER A 316 -5.78 19.59 2.11
CA SER A 316 -4.83 19.47 3.22
C SER A 316 -3.89 18.27 3.08
N PHE A 317 -4.41 17.11 2.66
CA PHE A 317 -3.55 15.94 2.39
C PHE A 317 -2.61 16.17 1.21
N LEU A 318 -3.08 16.81 0.13
CA LEU A 318 -2.22 17.16 -1.00
C LEU A 318 -1.08 18.10 -0.60
N GLU A 319 -1.36 19.10 0.24
CA GLU A 319 -0.33 20.02 0.76
C GLU A 319 0.71 19.30 1.62
N ASN A 320 0.29 18.30 2.41
CA ASN A 320 1.21 17.48 3.18
C ASN A 320 2.06 16.57 2.30
N ILE A 321 1.47 15.95 1.27
CA ILE A 321 2.20 15.16 0.27
C ILE A 321 3.22 16.03 -0.46
N LYS A 322 2.88 17.28 -0.80
CA LYS A 322 3.74 18.22 -1.50
C LYS A 322 5.05 18.53 -0.78
N LYS A 323 5.12 18.29 0.53
CA LYS A 323 6.33 18.49 1.35
C LYS A 323 7.40 17.40 1.15
N ASN A 324 7.09 16.29 0.47
CA ASN A 324 7.99 15.15 0.35
C ASN A 324 7.93 14.54 -1.07
N LYS A 325 9.05 14.59 -1.80
CA LYS A 325 9.14 14.12 -3.20
C LYS A 325 8.78 12.64 -3.37
N ASN A 326 9.20 11.76 -2.45
CA ASN A 326 8.86 10.34 -2.52
C ASN A 326 7.35 10.09 -2.32
N LYS A 327 6.68 10.89 -1.48
CA LYS A 327 5.22 10.84 -1.34
C LYS A 327 4.53 11.32 -2.63
N ILE A 328 5.05 12.35 -3.29
CA ILE A 328 4.54 12.82 -4.59
C ILE A 328 4.62 11.70 -5.63
N GLU A 329 5.79 11.08 -5.79
CA GLU A 329 5.99 9.99 -6.75
C GLU A 329 5.06 8.81 -6.45
N THR A 330 4.99 8.38 -5.18
CA THR A 330 4.07 7.32 -4.73
C THR A 330 2.61 7.67 -5.04
N TYR A 331 2.21 8.92 -4.77
CA TYR A 331 0.85 9.39 -5.01
C TYR A 331 0.51 9.36 -6.50
N ILE A 332 1.36 9.94 -7.34
CA ILE A 332 1.15 10.00 -8.80
C ILE A 332 1.11 8.59 -9.40
N GLU A 333 2.01 7.70 -9.02
CA GLU A 333 1.97 6.30 -9.47
C GLU A 333 0.68 5.60 -9.03
N THR A 334 0.24 5.81 -7.79
CA THR A 334 -1.03 5.27 -7.29
C THR A 334 -2.21 5.81 -8.10
N CYS A 335 -2.22 7.12 -8.39
CA CYS A 335 -3.24 7.78 -9.18
C CYS A 335 -3.29 7.27 -10.64
N LYS A 336 -2.17 6.85 -11.24
CA LYS A 336 -2.16 6.28 -12.59
C LYS A 336 -2.95 4.98 -12.70
N TYR A 337 -3.04 4.17 -11.64
CA TYR A 337 -3.90 2.97 -11.63
C TYR A 337 -5.39 3.33 -11.72
N LEU A 338 -5.79 4.50 -11.22
CA LEU A 338 -7.16 5.00 -11.31
C LEU A 338 -7.56 5.43 -12.72
N ASP A 339 -6.60 5.73 -13.60
CA ASP A 339 -6.85 6.20 -14.98
C ASP A 339 -7.45 5.11 -15.90
N ASN A 340 -7.54 3.88 -15.39
CA ASN A 340 -8.32 2.80 -16.01
C ASN A 340 -9.83 3.08 -16.01
N ASP A 341 -10.31 3.89 -15.06
CA ASP A 341 -11.70 4.32 -14.98
C ASP A 341 -12.00 5.49 -15.92
N SER A 342 -13.18 5.47 -16.57
CA SER A 342 -13.55 6.47 -17.58
C SER A 342 -13.75 7.87 -16.99
N MET A 343 -14.28 8.00 -15.78
CA MET A 343 -14.50 9.32 -15.17
C MET A 343 -13.18 10.00 -14.83
N PHE A 344 -12.18 9.27 -14.34
CA PHE A 344 -10.86 9.85 -14.08
C PHE A 344 -10.16 10.25 -15.39
N ARG A 345 -10.22 9.39 -16.41
CA ARG A 345 -9.60 9.61 -17.72
C ARG A 345 -10.23 10.77 -18.49
N ASP A 346 -11.56 10.78 -18.61
CA ASP A 346 -12.29 11.75 -19.42
C ASP A 346 -12.21 13.15 -18.82
N ASN A 347 -12.18 13.26 -17.49
CA ASN A 347 -12.00 14.54 -16.79
C ASN A 347 -10.53 14.97 -16.69
N GLN A 348 -9.59 14.15 -17.17
CA GLN A 348 -8.15 14.38 -17.09
C GLN A 348 -7.67 14.72 -15.66
N PHE A 349 -8.35 14.19 -14.64
CA PHE A 349 -8.12 14.61 -13.26
C PHE A 349 -6.73 14.21 -12.78
N ILE A 350 -6.24 13.04 -13.21
CA ILE A 350 -4.90 12.57 -12.90
C ILE A 350 -3.83 13.50 -13.48
N LYS A 351 -4.02 13.99 -14.71
CA LYS A 351 -3.12 14.98 -15.33
C LYS A 351 -3.10 16.31 -14.58
N ILE A 352 -4.25 16.74 -14.05
CA ILE A 352 -4.34 17.94 -13.20
C ILE A 352 -3.52 17.73 -11.92
N LEU A 353 -3.60 16.56 -11.30
CA LEU A 353 -2.80 16.22 -10.12
C LEU A 353 -1.31 16.16 -10.43
N GLU A 354 -0.90 15.56 -11.55
CA GLU A 354 0.51 15.55 -11.99
C GLU A 354 1.06 16.99 -12.11
N LYS A 355 0.30 17.88 -12.76
CA LYS A 355 0.68 19.29 -12.91
C LYS A 355 0.67 20.08 -11.61
N TYR A 356 -0.20 19.72 -10.67
CA TYR A 356 -0.25 20.35 -9.35
C TYR A 356 1.06 20.18 -8.56
N PHE A 357 1.73 19.03 -8.72
CA PHE A 357 3.00 18.74 -8.07
C PHE A 357 4.22 19.22 -8.87
N ASN A 358 4.18 19.24 -10.20
CA ASN A 358 5.32 19.57 -11.07
C ASN A 358 5.58 21.08 -11.29
N GLU A 359 5.45 21.91 -10.26
CA GLU A 359 5.71 23.38 -10.30
C GLU A 359 4.99 24.16 -11.43
N LYS A 360 3.80 24.71 -11.11
CA LYS A 360 3.12 25.82 -11.81
C LYS A 360 3.03 25.72 -13.34
N GLU A 361 2.79 24.53 -13.88
CA GLU A 361 2.41 24.41 -15.29
C GLU A 361 1.00 24.98 -15.54
N ILE A 362 0.86 25.68 -16.66
CA ILE A 362 -0.42 26.20 -17.14
C ILE A 362 -1.17 25.04 -17.82
N ILE A 363 -2.47 24.91 -17.54
CA ILE A 363 -3.38 24.05 -18.31
C ILE A 363 -4.18 24.90 -19.28
N LEU A 364 -4.19 24.50 -20.55
CA LEU A 364 -5.10 25.02 -21.57
C LEU A 364 -6.40 24.22 -21.49
N PHE A 365 -7.50 24.87 -21.15
CA PHE A 365 -8.82 24.28 -21.23
C PHE A 365 -9.48 24.67 -22.54
N ASP A 366 -10.01 23.67 -23.25
CA ASP A 366 -10.84 23.89 -24.43
C ASP A 366 -12.31 23.82 -24.01
N ASN A 367 -13.00 24.96 -24.02
CA ASN A 367 -14.44 24.97 -23.74
C ASN A 367 -15.21 24.48 -24.97
N LYS A 368 -16.42 23.94 -24.80
CA LYS A 368 -17.37 23.58 -25.88
C LYS A 368 -17.71 24.73 -26.87
N ARG A 369 -17.14 25.92 -26.69
CA ARG A 369 -17.26 27.12 -27.55
C ARG A 369 -15.96 27.48 -28.30
N GLY A 370 -14.88 26.71 -28.17
CA GLY A 370 -13.61 26.93 -28.90
C GLY A 370 -12.74 28.08 -28.40
N ASN A 371 -12.90 28.50 -27.13
CA ASN A 371 -12.04 29.51 -26.50
C ASN A 371 -11.06 28.80 -25.55
N GLU A 372 -9.76 28.93 -25.82
CA GLU A 372 -8.68 28.52 -24.92
C GLU A 372 -8.57 29.49 -23.74
N TYR A 373 -8.62 28.96 -22.51
CA TYR A 373 -8.23 29.72 -21.32
C TYR A 373 -7.13 28.97 -20.57
N SER A 374 -6.13 29.73 -20.13
CA SER A 374 -5.04 29.26 -19.28
C SER A 374 -5.37 29.49 -17.81
N SER A 375 -5.16 28.48 -16.97
CA SER A 375 -5.15 28.68 -15.51
C SER A 375 -3.97 27.99 -14.88
N ILE A 376 -3.39 28.65 -13.87
CA ILE A 376 -2.39 28.07 -12.98
C ILE A 376 -3.06 26.95 -12.18
N VAL A 377 -2.41 25.80 -12.08
CA VAL A 377 -2.88 24.70 -11.23
C VAL A 377 -2.58 25.03 -9.78
N ASP A 378 -3.61 25.49 -9.05
CA ASP A 378 -3.57 25.82 -7.63
C ASP A 378 -4.59 24.99 -6.83
N ASN A 379 -4.61 25.16 -5.51
CA ASN A 379 -5.58 24.48 -4.63
C ASN A 379 -7.02 24.77 -5.06
N THR A 380 -7.32 25.99 -5.52
CA THR A 380 -8.65 26.41 -5.97
C THR A 380 -9.12 25.59 -7.17
N LEU A 381 -8.25 25.42 -8.16
CA LEU A 381 -8.55 24.64 -9.37
C LEU A 381 -8.71 23.16 -9.03
N VAL A 382 -7.80 22.59 -8.25
CA VAL A 382 -7.87 21.18 -7.84
C VAL A 382 -9.15 20.92 -7.05
N LYS A 383 -9.50 21.79 -6.09
CA LYS A 383 -10.74 21.72 -5.32
C LYS A 383 -11.96 21.76 -6.24
N LYS A 384 -11.99 22.67 -7.22
CA LYS A 384 -13.07 22.77 -8.20
C LYS A 384 -13.26 21.50 -9.02
N PHE A 385 -12.17 20.83 -9.41
CA PHE A 385 -12.26 19.56 -10.14
C PHE A 385 -12.66 18.40 -9.25
N PHE A 386 -12.14 18.35 -8.02
CA PHE A 386 -12.58 17.39 -7.01
C PHE A 386 -14.11 17.48 -6.79
N LEU A 387 -14.65 18.69 -6.64
CA LEU A 387 -16.09 18.93 -6.48
C LEU A 387 -16.97 18.52 -7.68
N ARG A 388 -16.38 18.22 -8.84
CA ARG A 388 -17.10 17.74 -10.03
C ARG A 388 -17.19 16.22 -10.12
N LEU A 389 -16.42 15.50 -9.30
CA LEU A 389 -16.43 14.05 -9.26
C LEU A 389 -17.77 13.52 -8.72
N SER A 390 -18.13 12.27 -9.06
CA SER A 390 -19.24 11.63 -8.35
C SER A 390 -18.81 11.26 -6.92
N SER A 391 -19.77 11.03 -6.02
CA SER A 391 -19.50 10.69 -4.62
C SER A 391 -18.53 9.52 -4.46
N GLY A 392 -18.70 8.46 -5.25
CA GLY A 392 -17.79 7.30 -5.23
C GLY A 392 -16.35 7.65 -5.63
N HIS A 393 -16.17 8.49 -6.66
CA HIS A 393 -14.84 8.94 -7.09
C HIS A 393 -14.19 9.87 -6.07
N MET A 394 -14.97 10.76 -5.44
CA MET A 394 -14.50 11.60 -4.33
C MET A 394 -13.98 10.76 -3.18
N ILE A 395 -14.76 9.76 -2.76
CA ILE A 395 -14.41 8.84 -1.67
C ILE A 395 -13.10 8.10 -1.98
N ILE A 396 -12.98 7.55 -3.19
CA ILE A 396 -11.78 6.81 -3.59
C ILE A 396 -10.55 7.71 -3.59
N ILE A 397 -10.60 8.83 -4.32
CA ILE A 397 -9.41 9.67 -4.43
C ILE A 397 -9.05 10.25 -3.06
N LEU A 398 -10.03 10.72 -2.28
CA LEU A 398 -9.80 11.20 -0.92
C LEU A 398 -9.14 10.11 -0.05
N SER A 399 -9.69 8.89 -0.06
CA SER A 399 -9.15 7.79 0.74
C SER A 399 -7.72 7.45 0.35
N LEU A 400 -7.40 7.38 -0.95
CA LEU A 400 -6.05 7.08 -1.43
C LEU A 400 -5.07 8.21 -1.15
N THR A 401 -5.46 9.47 -1.31
CA THR A 401 -4.65 10.64 -0.95
C THR A 401 -4.36 10.65 0.54
N ALA A 402 -5.39 10.44 1.36
CA ALA A 402 -5.25 10.36 2.82
C ALA A 402 -4.36 9.18 3.24
N LEU A 403 -4.48 8.03 2.58
CA LEU A 403 -3.61 6.87 2.82
C LEU A 403 -2.16 7.14 2.41
N VAL A 404 -1.89 7.79 1.27
CA VAL A 404 -0.51 8.16 0.88
C VAL A 404 0.09 9.15 1.88
N ASP A 405 -0.71 10.05 2.42
CA ASP A 405 -0.26 10.97 3.47
C ASP A 405 0.04 10.24 4.80
N SER A 406 -0.78 9.26 5.18
CA SER A 406 -0.84 8.72 6.54
C SER A 406 -0.16 7.35 6.73
N VAL A 407 -0.03 6.57 5.66
CA VAL A 407 0.53 5.22 5.72
C VAL A 407 2.05 5.29 5.75
N HIS A 408 2.61 4.63 6.75
CA HIS A 408 4.04 4.43 6.93
C HIS A 408 4.39 2.94 6.83
N GLU A 409 5.66 2.61 7.03
CA GLU A 409 6.07 1.21 7.03
C GLU A 409 5.35 0.42 8.14
N LYS A 410 4.83 -0.78 7.82
CA LYS A 410 4.09 -1.64 8.79
C LYS A 410 2.85 -0.99 9.42
N THR A 411 2.16 -0.14 8.66
CA THR A 411 0.81 0.32 9.01
C THR A 411 -0.23 -0.76 8.72
N ILE A 412 -1.25 -0.89 9.57
CA ILE A 412 -2.46 -1.67 9.29
C ILE A 412 -3.60 -0.72 8.93
N VAL A 413 -4.21 -0.93 7.77
CA VAL A 413 -5.39 -0.21 7.33
C VAL A 413 -6.62 -1.06 7.61
N LEU A 414 -7.56 -0.56 8.40
CA LEU A 414 -8.85 -1.19 8.65
C LEU A 414 -9.90 -0.48 7.80
N ILE A 415 -10.63 -1.21 6.95
CA ILE A 415 -11.63 -0.62 6.06
C ILE A 415 -12.98 -1.30 6.30
N ASP A 416 -14.02 -0.50 6.56
CA ASP A 416 -15.37 -0.99 6.77
C ASP A 416 -16.27 -0.63 5.58
N GLU A 417 -16.87 -1.65 4.97
CA GLU A 417 -17.86 -1.60 3.89
C GLU A 417 -17.45 -0.65 2.74
N PRO A 418 -16.29 -0.87 2.08
CA PRO A 418 -15.79 -0.01 1.00
C PRO A 418 -16.73 0.07 -0.21
N GLU A 419 -17.61 -0.91 -0.40
CA GLU A 419 -18.63 -0.91 -1.45
C GLU A 419 -19.69 0.19 -1.31
N THR A 420 -19.79 0.82 -0.14
CA THR A 420 -20.80 1.84 0.12
C THR A 420 -20.61 3.03 -0.83
N HIS A 421 -21.53 3.21 -1.79
CA HIS A 421 -21.51 4.21 -2.86
C HIS A 421 -20.55 3.94 -4.05
N LEU A 422 -19.95 2.75 -4.14
CA LEU A 422 -19.09 2.36 -5.27
C LEU A 422 -19.80 1.38 -6.20
N HIS A 423 -19.73 1.64 -7.50
CA HIS A 423 -20.17 0.67 -8.50
C HIS A 423 -19.08 -0.39 -8.73
N PRO A 424 -19.42 -1.62 -9.17
CA PRO A 424 -18.49 -2.76 -9.13
C PRO A 424 -17.12 -2.55 -9.79
N PRO A 425 -17.01 -2.01 -11.02
CA PRO A 425 -15.72 -1.76 -11.66
C PRO A 425 -14.81 -0.82 -10.87
N LEU A 426 -15.40 0.24 -10.31
CA LEU A 426 -14.68 1.24 -9.53
C LEU A 426 -14.24 0.67 -8.16
N LEU A 427 -15.04 -0.20 -7.54
CA LEU A 427 -14.66 -0.94 -6.34
C LEU A 427 -13.47 -1.87 -6.62
N SER A 428 -13.51 -2.67 -7.69
CA SER A 428 -12.37 -3.51 -8.10
C SER A 428 -11.11 -2.67 -8.30
N ASN A 429 -11.22 -1.54 -9.03
CA ASN A 429 -10.08 -0.66 -9.27
C ASN A 429 -9.53 -0.06 -7.96
N TYR A 430 -10.41 0.29 -7.01
CA TYR A 430 -10.02 0.74 -5.68
C TYR A 430 -9.21 -0.31 -4.92
N ILE A 431 -9.69 -1.56 -4.86
CA ILE A 431 -8.99 -2.65 -4.14
C ILE A 431 -7.62 -2.96 -4.76
N ARG A 432 -7.51 -2.92 -6.09
CA ARG A 432 -6.21 -3.06 -6.80
C ARG A 432 -5.26 -1.90 -6.51
N THR A 433 -5.76 -0.68 -6.58
CA THR A 433 -4.95 0.52 -6.33
C THR A 433 -4.49 0.59 -4.87
N LEU A 434 -5.37 0.20 -3.93
CA LEU A 434 -5.06 0.05 -2.52
C LEU A 434 -3.96 -1.00 -2.29
N SER A 435 -4.07 -2.19 -2.90
CA SER A 435 -3.06 -3.24 -2.78
C SER A 435 -1.69 -2.74 -3.23
N PHE A 436 -1.63 -2.07 -4.38
CA PHE A 436 -0.41 -1.46 -4.92
C PHE A 436 0.22 -0.44 -3.96
N LEU A 437 -0.57 0.50 -3.45
CA LEU A 437 -0.11 1.52 -2.50
C LEU A 437 0.50 0.87 -1.24
N LEU A 438 -0.19 -0.11 -0.66
CA LEU A 438 0.22 -0.73 0.59
C LEU A 438 1.47 -1.61 0.42
N LEU A 439 1.66 -2.25 -0.75
CA LEU A 439 2.88 -3.01 -1.05
C LEU A 439 4.13 -2.13 -1.03
N LYS A 440 4.07 -0.88 -1.51
CA LYS A 440 5.20 0.06 -1.45
C LYS A 440 5.61 0.42 -0.02
N LYS A 441 4.69 0.31 0.93
CA LYS A 441 4.90 0.64 2.35
C LYS A 441 4.97 -0.60 3.24
N ASN A 442 5.02 -1.81 2.69
CA ASN A 442 4.97 -3.04 3.50
C ASN A 442 3.81 -3.01 4.53
N ALA A 443 2.67 -2.47 4.11
CA ALA A 443 1.45 -2.31 4.90
C ALA A 443 0.40 -3.34 4.46
N ILE A 444 -0.61 -3.58 5.29
CA ILE A 444 -1.77 -4.43 4.97
C ILE A 444 -3.08 -3.67 5.11
N ALA A 445 -4.09 -4.15 4.39
CA ALA A 445 -5.48 -3.84 4.69
C ALA A 445 -6.20 -5.05 5.29
N ILE A 446 -7.08 -4.80 6.26
CA ILE A 446 -8.12 -5.72 6.71
C ILE A 446 -9.46 -5.06 6.39
N ILE A 447 -10.24 -5.69 5.51
CA ILE A 447 -11.46 -5.14 4.95
C ILE A 447 -12.67 -5.93 5.45
N ALA A 448 -13.60 -5.30 6.14
CA ALA A 448 -14.92 -5.86 6.37
C ALA A 448 -15.86 -5.49 5.23
N THR A 449 -16.59 -6.47 4.69
CA THR A 449 -17.45 -6.27 3.52
C THR A 449 -18.56 -7.31 3.48
N HIS A 450 -19.63 -7.02 2.75
CA HIS A 450 -20.64 -8.00 2.34
C HIS A 450 -20.62 -8.22 0.81
N SER A 451 -19.70 -7.58 0.09
CA SER A 451 -19.64 -7.60 -1.36
C SER A 451 -18.71 -8.69 -1.90
N PRO A 452 -19.25 -9.67 -2.65
CA PRO A 452 -18.43 -10.67 -3.35
C PRO A 452 -17.43 -10.09 -4.35
N ILE A 453 -17.65 -8.85 -4.82
CA ILE A 453 -16.75 -8.17 -5.75
C ILE A 453 -15.39 -7.90 -5.09
N VAL A 454 -15.36 -7.62 -3.78
CA VAL A 454 -14.11 -7.36 -3.05
C VAL A 454 -13.27 -8.63 -2.95
N ILE A 455 -13.89 -9.78 -2.64
CA ILE A 455 -13.15 -11.05 -2.52
C ILE A 455 -12.70 -11.59 -3.88
N GLN A 456 -13.33 -11.18 -4.98
CA GLN A 456 -12.89 -11.51 -6.34
C GLN A 456 -11.46 -10.99 -6.63
N GLU A 457 -10.99 -10.00 -5.88
CA GLU A 457 -9.68 -9.41 -6.06
C GLU A 457 -8.58 -10.12 -5.26
N VAL A 458 -8.87 -10.92 -4.24
CA VAL A 458 -7.82 -11.51 -3.37
C VAL A 458 -7.79 -13.04 -3.49
N PRO A 459 -6.67 -13.70 -3.18
CA PRO A 459 -6.65 -15.16 -3.13
C PRO A 459 -7.41 -15.64 -1.90
N LYS A 460 -7.96 -16.85 -1.96
CA LYS A 460 -8.82 -17.40 -0.89
C LYS A 460 -8.15 -17.47 0.48
N SER A 461 -6.81 -17.62 0.50
CA SER A 461 -6.01 -17.62 1.73
C SER A 461 -6.07 -16.29 2.50
N CYS A 462 -6.55 -15.23 1.86
CA CYS A 462 -6.72 -13.92 2.48
C CYS A 462 -8.18 -13.64 2.87
N VAL A 463 -9.09 -14.60 2.73
CA VAL A 463 -10.52 -14.41 2.97
C VAL A 463 -10.98 -15.26 4.14
N ASN A 464 -11.59 -14.62 5.14
CA ASN A 464 -12.25 -15.29 6.26
C ASN A 464 -13.76 -14.99 6.18
N ARG A 465 -14.56 -16.05 6.12
CA ARG A 465 -16.02 -15.98 6.21
C ARG A 465 -16.44 -15.90 7.67
N ILE A 466 -17.27 -14.91 7.99
CA ILE A 466 -17.81 -14.69 9.33
C ILE A 466 -19.24 -15.19 9.37
N THR A 467 -19.47 -16.17 10.24
CA THR A 467 -20.81 -16.70 10.55
C THR A 467 -21.12 -16.44 12.02
N ARG A 468 -22.41 -16.42 12.34
CA ARG A 468 -22.89 -16.22 13.71
C ARG A 468 -23.99 -17.21 14.01
N ASP A 469 -23.85 -17.95 15.10
CA ASP A 469 -24.87 -18.82 15.66
C ASP A 469 -25.21 -18.37 17.08
N GLY A 470 -26.39 -17.75 17.25
CA GLY A 470 -26.75 -17.07 18.48
C GLY A 470 -25.73 -15.98 18.87
N ASP A 471 -25.04 -16.20 19.98
CA ASP A 471 -24.01 -15.30 20.52
C ASP A 471 -22.58 -15.72 20.16
N ASP A 472 -22.40 -16.84 19.48
CA ASP A 472 -21.10 -17.31 19.02
C ASP A 472 -20.81 -16.83 17.60
N ILE A 473 -19.58 -16.32 17.40
CA ILE A 473 -19.06 -15.86 16.12
C ILE A 473 -18.01 -16.88 15.69
N HIS A 474 -18.06 -17.35 14.45
CA HIS A 474 -17.09 -18.27 13.87
C HIS A 474 -16.32 -17.62 12.72
N PHE A 475 -15.04 -18.00 12.59
CA PHE A 475 -14.18 -17.58 11.48
C PHE A 475 -13.83 -18.79 10.63
N GLU A 476 -14.40 -18.84 9.44
CA GLU A 476 -14.32 -20.00 8.56
C GLU A 476 -13.50 -19.66 7.31
N ASP A 477 -12.58 -20.55 6.93
CA ASP A 477 -11.92 -20.46 5.64
C ASP A 477 -12.92 -20.72 4.50
N VAL A 478 -12.77 -19.98 3.40
CA VAL A 478 -13.53 -20.24 2.18
C VAL A 478 -12.95 -21.45 1.42
N ILE A 479 -13.84 -22.26 0.85
CA ILE A 479 -13.44 -23.50 0.16
C ILE A 479 -13.02 -23.17 -1.27
N LEU A 480 -13.85 -22.37 -1.94
CA LEU A 480 -13.67 -21.93 -3.32
C LEU A 480 -12.50 -20.93 -3.45
N GLU A 481 -11.73 -21.03 -4.53
CA GLU A 481 -10.78 -19.96 -4.88
C GLU A 481 -11.54 -18.67 -5.18
N THR A 482 -11.10 -17.55 -4.62
CA THR A 482 -11.83 -16.28 -4.72
C THR A 482 -11.29 -15.41 -5.85
N PHE A 483 -9.97 -15.41 -6.08
CA PHE A 483 -9.37 -14.54 -7.09
C PHE A 483 -9.91 -14.85 -8.49
N ALA A 484 -10.41 -13.82 -9.17
CA ALA A 484 -10.99 -13.88 -10.52
C ALA A 484 -12.16 -14.89 -10.70
N THR A 485 -12.79 -15.32 -9.61
CA THR A 485 -13.96 -16.20 -9.66
C THR A 485 -15.25 -15.42 -9.92
N ASN A 486 -16.22 -16.02 -10.60
CA ASN A 486 -17.49 -15.35 -10.89
C ASN A 486 -18.28 -15.00 -9.61
N THR A 487 -18.95 -13.85 -9.63
CA THR A 487 -19.67 -13.30 -8.47
C THR A 487 -20.81 -14.20 -8.00
N ASP A 488 -21.48 -14.93 -8.90
CA ASP A 488 -22.57 -15.85 -8.53
C ASP A 488 -22.09 -17.02 -7.67
N SER A 489 -20.93 -17.58 -8.00
CA SER A 489 -20.32 -18.68 -7.23
C SER A 489 -19.81 -18.19 -5.89
N LEU A 490 -19.20 -17.00 -5.85
CA LEU A 490 -18.79 -16.35 -4.59
C LEU A 490 -20.00 -16.01 -3.72
N THR A 491 -21.08 -15.51 -4.32
CA THR A 491 -22.33 -15.22 -3.61
C THR A 491 -22.90 -16.49 -3.00
N ARG A 492 -22.90 -17.60 -3.73
CA ARG A 492 -23.36 -18.90 -3.20
C ARG A 492 -22.45 -19.43 -2.10
N GLU A 493 -21.13 -19.31 -2.25
CA GLU A 493 -20.14 -19.74 -1.24
C GLU A 493 -20.32 -18.97 0.07
N ILE A 494 -20.52 -17.65 0.00
CA ILE A 494 -20.60 -16.80 1.18
C ILE A 494 -22.01 -16.77 1.77
N PHE A 495 -23.04 -16.67 0.93
CA PHE A 495 -24.42 -16.41 1.36
C PHE A 495 -25.36 -17.59 1.22
N GLY A 496 -25.01 -18.64 0.46
CA GLY A 496 -25.77 -19.89 0.21
C GLY A 496 -27.24 -19.93 0.62
N LEU A 497 -27.51 -20.04 1.93
CA LEU A 497 -28.85 -20.15 2.51
C LEU A 497 -29.72 -18.87 2.47
N GLU A 498 -29.16 -17.70 2.17
CA GLU A 498 -29.89 -16.43 2.12
C GLU A 498 -30.50 -16.17 0.75
N VAL A 499 -29.88 -16.68 -0.32
CA VAL A 499 -30.47 -16.66 -1.67
C VAL A 499 -31.84 -17.36 -1.65
N ILE A 500 -31.97 -18.40 -0.83
CA ILE A 500 -33.20 -19.17 -0.56
C ILE A 500 -34.25 -18.33 0.19
N LYS A 501 -33.86 -17.25 0.87
CA LYS A 501 -34.76 -16.35 1.61
C LYS A 501 -35.11 -15.06 0.84
N THR A 502 -34.65 -14.92 -0.41
CA THR A 502 -34.90 -13.72 -1.22
C THR A 502 -36.36 -13.63 -1.69
N GLY A 503 -36.81 -12.40 -1.98
CA GLY A 503 -38.21 -12.14 -2.37
C GLY A 503 -38.65 -12.88 -3.63
N PHE A 504 -37.80 -12.97 -4.65
CA PHE A 504 -38.14 -13.74 -5.86
C PHE A 504 -38.14 -15.25 -5.61
N TYR A 505 -37.26 -15.78 -4.74
CA TYR A 505 -37.27 -17.19 -4.40
C TYR A 505 -38.58 -17.58 -3.69
N GLN A 506 -39.03 -16.77 -2.73
CA GLN A 506 -40.31 -16.98 -2.05
C GLN A 506 -41.49 -16.91 -3.03
N LEU A 507 -41.46 -15.98 -3.99
CA LEU A 507 -42.49 -15.90 -5.03
C LEU A 507 -42.48 -17.14 -5.93
N LEU A 508 -41.31 -17.60 -6.38
CA LEU A 508 -41.16 -18.83 -7.16
C LEU A 508 -41.66 -20.05 -6.39
N GLN A 509 -41.36 -20.16 -5.09
CA GLN A 509 -41.81 -21.26 -4.24
C GLN A 509 -43.32 -21.24 -4.01
N LYS A 510 -43.89 -20.04 -3.76
CA LYS A 510 -45.34 -19.86 -3.56
C LYS A 510 -46.14 -20.20 -4.81
N GLU A 511 -45.66 -19.77 -5.97
CA GLU A 511 -46.36 -19.95 -7.24
C GLU A 511 -45.94 -21.23 -7.98
N LEU A 512 -45.16 -22.13 -7.34
CA LEU A 512 -44.64 -23.36 -7.91
C LEU A 512 -45.76 -24.35 -8.26
N GLU A 513 -45.86 -24.72 -9.53
CA GLU A 513 -46.85 -25.67 -10.04
C GLU A 513 -46.33 -27.12 -10.03
N SER A 514 -46.98 -28.02 -10.79
CA SER A 514 -46.64 -29.44 -10.82
C SER A 514 -45.38 -29.74 -11.66
N ASN A 515 -45.10 -28.88 -12.64
CA ASN A 515 -43.97 -29.02 -13.54
C ASN A 515 -43.40 -27.64 -13.94
N PHE A 516 -42.27 -27.69 -14.66
CA PHE A 516 -41.52 -26.50 -15.04
C PHE A 516 -42.32 -25.60 -15.98
N ASP A 517 -42.94 -26.16 -17.00
CA ASP A 517 -43.64 -25.40 -18.05
C ASP A 517 -44.85 -24.65 -17.49
N GLU A 518 -45.63 -25.29 -16.61
CA GLU A 518 -46.76 -24.65 -15.91
C GLU A 518 -46.29 -23.49 -15.05
N THR A 519 -45.22 -23.71 -14.26
CA THR A 519 -44.65 -22.65 -13.41
C THR A 519 -44.14 -21.51 -14.28
N PHE A 520 -43.38 -21.80 -15.34
CA PHE A 520 -42.80 -20.80 -16.24
C PHE A 520 -43.88 -20.01 -16.99
N GLN A 521 -44.96 -20.67 -17.43
CA GLN A 521 -46.10 -20.02 -18.09
C GLN A 521 -46.88 -19.13 -17.13
N LYS A 522 -47.00 -19.50 -15.85
CA LYS A 522 -47.64 -18.67 -14.81
C LYS A 522 -46.91 -17.34 -14.58
N PHE A 523 -45.59 -17.33 -14.79
CA PHE A 523 -44.79 -16.11 -14.85
C PHE A 523 -44.75 -15.47 -16.23
N GLU A 524 -45.59 -15.90 -17.18
CA GLU A 524 -45.65 -15.41 -18.56
C GLU A 524 -44.29 -15.47 -19.29
N GLY A 525 -43.45 -16.45 -18.96
CA GLY A 525 -42.09 -16.58 -19.50
C GLY A 525 -41.09 -15.52 -19.01
N LYS A 526 -41.46 -14.68 -18.03
CA LYS A 526 -40.63 -13.59 -17.48
C LYS A 526 -39.71 -14.06 -16.36
N VAL A 527 -39.14 -15.25 -16.48
CA VAL A 527 -38.19 -15.82 -15.51
C VAL A 527 -36.81 -15.93 -16.14
N GLY A 528 -35.82 -15.24 -15.56
CA GLY A 528 -34.42 -15.33 -16.00
C GLY A 528 -33.79 -16.69 -15.70
N SER A 529 -32.57 -16.91 -16.21
CA SER A 529 -31.85 -18.20 -16.09
C SER A 529 -31.72 -18.72 -14.67
N LEU A 530 -31.38 -17.85 -13.71
CA LEU A 530 -31.30 -18.21 -12.29
C LEU A 530 -32.66 -18.72 -11.76
N GLY A 531 -33.75 -18.02 -12.07
CA GLY A 531 -35.08 -18.42 -11.65
C GLY A 531 -35.52 -19.75 -12.28
N GLN A 532 -35.14 -19.99 -13.54
CA GLN A 532 -35.43 -21.26 -14.21
C GLN A 532 -34.71 -22.44 -13.52
N ILE A 533 -33.44 -22.28 -13.18
CA ILE A 533 -32.67 -23.28 -12.41
C ILE A 533 -33.32 -23.53 -11.05
N LEU A 534 -33.76 -22.47 -10.36
CA LEU A 534 -34.42 -22.59 -9.06
C LEU A 534 -35.77 -23.31 -9.14
N ILE A 535 -36.59 -23.06 -10.17
CA ILE A 535 -37.84 -23.79 -10.40
C ILE A 535 -37.53 -25.30 -10.55
N GLN A 536 -36.54 -25.67 -11.36
CA GLN A 536 -36.16 -27.07 -11.54
C GLN A 536 -35.69 -27.71 -10.23
N SER A 537 -34.88 -26.99 -9.44
CA SER A 537 -34.43 -27.44 -8.12
C SER A 537 -35.59 -27.65 -7.15
N LEU A 538 -36.52 -26.69 -7.06
CA LEU A 538 -37.69 -26.75 -6.18
C LEU A 538 -38.63 -27.91 -6.55
N LEU A 539 -38.86 -28.14 -7.85
CA LEU A 539 -39.65 -29.27 -8.33
C LEU A 539 -38.99 -30.61 -7.99
N SER A 540 -37.66 -30.70 -8.11
CA SER A 540 -36.91 -31.91 -7.75
C SER A 540 -37.00 -32.23 -6.26
N GLN A 541 -36.93 -31.21 -5.40
CA GLN A 541 -37.14 -31.34 -3.95
C GLN A 541 -38.58 -31.77 -3.60
N LYS A 542 -39.58 -31.21 -4.28
CA LYS A 542 -40.99 -31.57 -4.08
C LYS A 542 -41.27 -33.03 -4.47
N ARG A 543 -40.60 -33.55 -5.49
CA ARG A 543 -40.69 -34.97 -5.91
C ARG A 543 -40.06 -35.90 -4.88
N SER A 544 -38.86 -35.59 -4.41
CA SER A 544 -38.15 -36.41 -3.41
C SER A 544 -38.92 -36.48 -2.08
N ASN A 545 -39.47 -35.36 -1.60
CA ASN A 545 -40.30 -35.35 -0.39
C ASN A 545 -41.64 -36.11 -0.51
N ASN A 546 -42.14 -36.30 -1.74
CA ASN A 546 -43.35 -37.09 -2.01
C ASN A 546 -43.04 -38.59 -2.21
N GLU A 547 -41.77 -38.96 -2.39
CA GLU A 547 -41.33 -40.36 -2.48
C GLU A 547 -40.89 -40.91 -1.11
N GLU A 548 -40.55 -40.04 -0.15
CA GLU A 548 -40.23 -40.40 1.24
C GLU A 548 -41.44 -40.43 2.19
N ASN A 549 -42.62 -39.99 1.75
CA ASN A 549 -43.91 -40.10 2.46
C ASN A 549 -44.83 -41.10 1.75
#